data_AF-A0A1V3N2B9-F1
#
_entry.id   AF-A0A1V3N2B9-F1
#
_cell.length_a   1.000
_cell.length_b   1.000
_cell.length_c   1.000
_cell.angle_alpha   90.00
_cell.angle_beta   90.00
_cell.angle_gamma   90.00
#
_symmetry.space_group_name_H-M   'P 1'
#
loop_
_entity.id
_entity.type
_entity.pdbx_description
1 polymer ?
#
loop_
_entity_poly.entity_id
_entity_poly.type
_entity_poly.pdbx_seq_one_letter_code
_entity_poly.pdbx_strand_id
1 'polypeptide(L)'
;MNTIEITKIKIKNSLADVWYDEIYEDNNREGKYVNGAYLIHKDFQNAIDAFKPHFAKLLDLREGDIIKKKIEDYHEEAFANLVISGITFGGVGDDFGVCIVGTKTIRGGKVIPQNTPFEKVFDDNSDYKFRDHLNDCILRAKYEAEEYIINKKHRIGQMSIDYQGQAEDME
;
A
#
# COMPACT_ATOMS: atom_id res chain seq x y z
N MET A 1 -16.66 -7.77 19.42
CA MET A 1 -16.28 -6.79 18.38
C MET A 1 -15.43 -7.57 17.38
N ASN A 2 -15.84 -7.64 16.12
CA ASN A 2 -15.14 -8.49 15.15
C ASN A 2 -13.77 -7.89 14.84
N THR A 3 -12.75 -8.73 14.77
CA THR A 3 -11.40 -8.30 14.38
C THR A 3 -11.28 -8.43 12.87
N ILE A 4 -10.73 -7.42 12.19
CA ILE A 4 -10.43 -7.53 10.77
C ILE A 4 -8.94 -7.83 10.56
N GLU A 5 -8.63 -8.70 9.61
CA GLU A 5 -7.27 -9.01 9.20
C GLU A 5 -7.10 -8.70 7.71
N ILE A 6 -6.35 -7.65 7.37
CA ILE A 6 -6.09 -7.28 5.97
C ILE A 6 -5.20 -8.35 5.31
N THR A 7 -5.70 -8.94 4.22
CA THR A 7 -5.00 -9.99 3.45
C THR A 7 -4.40 -9.46 2.17
N LYS A 8 -5.00 -8.43 1.56
CA LYS A 8 -4.50 -7.84 0.31
C LYS A 8 -4.94 -6.40 0.13
N ILE A 9 -4.05 -5.60 -0.43
CA ILE A 9 -4.31 -4.23 -0.86
C ILE A 9 -3.95 -4.13 -2.34
N LYS A 10 -4.77 -3.45 -3.14
CA LYS A 10 -4.45 -3.12 -4.53
C LYS A 10 -4.82 -1.67 -4.80
N ILE A 11 -3.89 -0.93 -5.39
CA ILE A 11 -4.07 0.48 -5.75
C ILE A 11 -4.12 0.61 -7.27
N LYS A 12 -5.16 1.26 -7.78
CA LYS A 12 -5.30 1.62 -9.19
C LYS A 12 -5.83 3.03 -9.29
N ASN A 13 -5.08 3.92 -9.94
CA ASN A 13 -5.47 5.33 -10.13
C ASN A 13 -5.89 6.02 -8.81
N SER A 14 -5.15 5.80 -7.73
CA SER A 14 -5.46 6.30 -6.38
C SER A 14 -6.74 5.73 -5.73
N LEU A 15 -7.34 4.71 -6.31
CA LEU A 15 -8.44 3.94 -5.71
C LEU A 15 -7.87 2.68 -5.07
N ALA A 16 -8.35 2.34 -3.87
CA ALA A 16 -7.93 1.13 -3.15
C ALA A 16 -9.01 0.04 -3.19
N ASP A 17 -8.64 -1.10 -3.72
CA ASP A 17 -9.34 -2.36 -3.49
C ASP A 17 -8.67 -3.08 -2.31
N VAL A 18 -9.44 -3.46 -1.29
CA VAL A 18 -8.91 -4.11 -0.08
C VAL A 18 -9.66 -5.40 0.21
N TRP A 19 -8.91 -6.48 0.45
CA TRP A 19 -9.41 -7.76 0.92
C TRP A 19 -9.00 -7.95 2.38
N TYR A 20 -9.93 -8.46 3.19
CA TYR A 20 -9.72 -8.71 4.60
C TYR A 20 -10.60 -9.85 5.08
N ASP A 21 -10.19 -10.52 6.15
CA ASP A 21 -11.02 -11.51 6.83
C ASP A 21 -11.65 -10.86 8.06
N GLU A 22 -12.97 -11.02 8.23
CA GLU A 22 -13.62 -10.79 9.53
C GLU A 22 -13.49 -12.05 10.38
N ILE A 23 -12.91 -11.88 11.58
CA ILE A 23 -12.75 -12.94 12.57
C ILE A 23 -13.82 -12.75 13.64
N TYR A 24 -14.69 -13.75 13.75
CA TYR A 24 -15.79 -13.80 14.72
C TYR A 24 -15.34 -14.46 16.04
N GLU A 25 -16.15 -14.31 17.09
CA GLU A 25 -15.83 -14.82 18.44
C GLU A 25 -15.68 -16.36 18.50
N ASP A 26 -16.29 -17.07 17.55
CA ASP A 26 -16.18 -18.54 17.39
C ASP A 26 -14.94 -18.97 16.58
N ASN A 27 -14.03 -18.04 16.26
CA ASN A 27 -12.89 -18.20 15.36
C ASN A 27 -13.25 -18.52 13.90
N ASN A 28 -14.51 -18.37 13.51
CA ASN A 28 -14.87 -18.43 12.10
C ASN A 28 -14.29 -17.22 11.37
N ARG A 29 -13.90 -17.42 10.10
CA ARG A 29 -13.33 -16.39 9.23
C ARG A 29 -14.19 -16.23 7.99
N GLU A 30 -14.63 -15.01 7.73
CA GLU A 30 -15.32 -14.67 6.48
C GLU A 30 -14.49 -13.66 5.68
N GLY A 31 -14.11 -14.04 4.46
CA GLY A 31 -13.41 -13.15 3.53
C GLY A 31 -14.34 -12.07 2.99
N LYS A 32 -13.96 -10.82 3.19
CA LYS A 32 -14.65 -9.62 2.70
C LYS A 32 -13.79 -8.88 1.68
N TYR A 33 -14.46 -8.03 0.93
CA TYR A 33 -13.85 -7.23 -0.13
C TYR A 33 -14.50 -5.85 -0.18
N VAL A 34 -13.67 -4.81 -0.18
CA VAL A 34 -14.07 -3.44 -0.43
C VAL A 34 -13.51 -3.01 -1.78
N ASN A 35 -14.40 -2.62 -2.69
CA ASN A 35 -14.05 -2.10 -4.00
C ASN A 35 -13.75 -0.59 -3.90
N GLY A 36 -12.69 -0.15 -4.58
CA GLY A 36 -12.19 1.23 -4.59
C GLY A 36 -13.14 2.22 -5.25
N ALA A 37 -14.21 2.58 -4.55
CA ALA A 37 -15.11 3.66 -4.91
C ALA A 37 -14.55 5.05 -4.56
N TYR A 38 -13.64 5.11 -3.58
CA TYR A 38 -13.14 6.38 -3.03
C TYR A 38 -11.62 6.50 -3.17
N LEU A 39 -11.17 7.73 -3.43
CA LEU A 39 -9.75 8.07 -3.50
C LEU A 39 -9.08 7.90 -2.14
N ILE A 40 -7.92 7.25 -2.11
CA ILE A 40 -7.13 7.10 -0.89
C ILE A 40 -6.58 8.44 -0.42
N HIS A 41 -6.43 8.58 0.89
CA HIS A 41 -5.75 9.72 1.48
C HIS A 41 -4.23 9.68 1.18
N LYS A 42 -3.55 10.83 1.32
CA LYS A 42 -2.10 10.93 1.09
C LYS A 42 -1.30 9.97 1.97
N ASP A 43 -1.71 9.79 3.23
CA ASP A 43 -1.03 8.90 4.18
C ASP A 43 -1.05 7.45 3.71
N PHE A 44 -2.19 6.99 3.16
CA PHE A 44 -2.29 5.65 2.61
C PHE A 44 -1.40 5.49 1.37
N GLN A 45 -1.38 6.48 0.46
CA GLN A 45 -0.45 6.44 -0.67
C GLN A 45 1.02 6.42 -0.20
N ASN A 46 1.37 7.19 0.83
CA ASN A 46 2.71 7.20 1.40
C ASN A 46 3.07 5.84 2.02
N ALA A 47 2.12 5.18 2.70
CA ALA A 47 2.32 3.85 3.27
C ALA A 47 2.58 2.80 2.18
N ILE A 48 1.91 2.90 1.04
CA ILE A 48 2.15 2.05 -0.12
C ILE A 48 3.49 2.37 -0.80
N ASP A 49 3.83 3.65 -0.94
CA ASP A 49 5.08 4.10 -1.56
C ASP A 49 6.32 3.72 -0.74
N ALA A 50 6.18 3.56 0.58
CA ALA A 50 7.24 3.08 1.46
C ALA A 50 7.74 1.65 1.10
N PHE A 51 7.00 0.89 0.29
CA PHE A 51 7.44 -0.41 -0.21
C PHE A 51 8.35 -0.32 -1.43
N LYS A 52 8.48 0.82 -2.11
CA LYS A 52 9.33 0.97 -3.31
C LYS A 52 10.80 0.55 -3.08
N PRO A 53 11.46 0.95 -1.97
CA PRO A 53 12.83 0.51 -1.66
C PRO A 53 12.93 -1.01 -1.49
N HIS A 54 11.94 -1.61 -0.82
CA HIS A 54 11.88 -3.05 -0.59
C HIS A 54 11.65 -3.81 -1.90
N PHE A 55 10.71 -3.35 -2.73
CA PHE A 55 10.45 -3.89 -4.05
C PHE A 55 11.71 -3.88 -4.92
N ALA A 56 12.46 -2.78 -4.91
CA ALA A 56 13.72 -2.69 -5.64
C ALA A 56 14.78 -3.66 -5.13
N LYS A 57 14.90 -3.83 -3.81
CA LYS A 57 15.88 -4.77 -3.22
C LYS A 57 15.52 -6.23 -3.41
N LEU A 58 14.26 -6.61 -3.20
CA LEU A 58 13.82 -8.01 -3.32
C LEU A 58 13.84 -8.52 -4.76
N LEU A 59 13.90 -7.62 -5.74
CA LEU A 59 14.01 -7.93 -7.17
C LEU A 59 15.41 -7.66 -7.74
N ASP A 60 16.39 -7.32 -6.88
CA ASP A 60 17.75 -6.95 -7.29
C ASP A 60 17.78 -5.90 -8.42
N LEU A 61 16.88 -4.90 -8.34
CA LEU A 61 16.83 -3.80 -9.29
C LEU A 61 17.98 -2.82 -9.01
N ARG A 62 18.49 -2.18 -10.08
CA ARG A 62 19.54 -1.16 -9.98
C ARG A 62 19.18 0.00 -9.02
N GLU A 63 17.91 0.35 -8.93
CA GLU A 63 17.39 1.35 -7.98
C GLU A 63 17.59 0.90 -6.52
N GLY A 64 17.65 -0.41 -6.24
CA GLY A 64 17.99 -0.93 -4.93
C GLY A 64 19.45 -0.68 -4.55
N ASP A 65 20.38 -0.58 -5.50
CA ASP A 65 21.84 -0.47 -5.22
C ASP A 65 22.22 0.81 -4.47
N ILE A 66 21.43 1.87 -4.59
CA ILE A 66 21.65 3.11 -3.84
C ILE A 66 21.47 2.91 -2.33
N ILE A 67 20.66 1.93 -1.93
CA ILE A 67 20.44 1.59 -0.53
C ILE A 67 21.59 0.71 -0.03
N LYS A 68 22.47 1.31 0.77
CA LYS A 68 23.64 0.61 1.33
C LYS A 68 23.42 0.16 2.77
N LYS A 69 23.14 1.11 3.67
CA LYS A 69 23.10 0.88 5.12
C LYS A 69 21.70 0.92 5.71
N LYS A 70 20.91 1.93 5.36
CA LYS A 70 19.53 2.10 5.84
C LYS A 70 18.59 2.15 4.66
N ILE A 71 17.46 1.45 4.76
CA ILE A 71 16.45 1.39 3.69
C ILE A 71 15.81 2.75 3.40
N GLU A 72 15.82 3.67 4.38
CA GLU A 72 15.30 5.04 4.31
C GLU A 72 16.29 6.07 3.75
N ASP A 73 17.56 5.69 3.55
CA ASP A 73 18.63 6.61 3.14
C ASP A 73 18.63 6.81 1.61
N TYR A 74 17.57 7.44 1.10
CA TYR A 74 17.37 7.74 -0.32
C TYR A 74 16.57 9.02 -0.54
N HIS A 75 16.75 9.64 -1.71
CA HIS A 75 15.86 10.68 -2.20
C HIS A 75 14.68 10.03 -2.93
N GLU A 76 13.45 10.49 -2.69
CA GLU A 76 12.22 9.91 -3.27
C GLU A 76 12.27 9.73 -4.80
N GLU A 77 12.96 10.65 -5.49
CA GLU A 77 13.18 10.61 -6.94
C GLU A 77 13.89 9.33 -7.43
N ALA A 78 14.68 8.68 -6.56
CA ALA A 78 15.40 7.46 -6.90
C ALA A 78 14.48 6.29 -7.28
N PHE A 79 13.22 6.33 -6.83
CA PHE A 79 12.20 5.32 -7.13
C PHE A 79 11.02 5.88 -7.94
N ALA A 80 11.18 7.04 -8.57
CA ALA A 80 10.10 7.69 -9.34
C ALA A 80 9.61 6.85 -10.53
N ASN A 81 10.43 5.93 -11.03
CA ASN A 81 10.05 4.99 -12.09
C ASN A 81 9.40 3.71 -11.58
N LEU A 82 9.25 3.54 -10.27
CA LEU A 82 8.58 2.40 -9.64
C LEU A 82 7.20 2.82 -9.14
N VAL A 83 6.20 1.98 -9.40
CA VAL A 83 4.84 2.16 -8.88
C VAL A 83 4.41 0.88 -8.21
N ILE A 84 4.10 0.95 -6.91
CA ILE A 84 3.49 -0.17 -6.19
C ILE A 84 1.99 -0.14 -6.46
N SER A 85 1.47 -1.27 -6.91
CA SER A 85 0.06 -1.44 -7.30
C SER A 85 -0.67 -2.45 -6.43
N GLY A 86 0.05 -3.21 -5.61
CA GLY A 86 -0.58 -4.06 -4.62
C GLY A 86 0.40 -4.74 -3.69
N ILE A 87 -0.15 -5.23 -2.58
CA ILE A 87 0.56 -5.91 -1.51
C ILE A 87 -0.33 -7.07 -1.10
N THR A 88 0.24 -8.27 -1.02
CA THR A 88 -0.45 -9.46 -0.52
C THR A 88 0.25 -9.93 0.75
N PHE A 89 -0.49 -10.02 1.83
CA PHE A 89 -0.03 -10.51 3.13
C PHE A 89 -0.39 -11.99 3.25
N GLY A 90 0.49 -12.78 3.84
CA GLY A 90 0.25 -14.21 4.02
C GLY A 90 1.11 -14.80 5.13
N GLY A 91 0.87 -16.06 5.44
CA GLY A 91 1.50 -16.76 6.56
C GLY A 91 0.93 -16.35 7.92
N VAL A 92 1.30 -17.10 8.96
CA VAL A 92 0.85 -16.89 10.34
C VAL A 92 2.03 -17.10 11.27
N GLY A 93 2.13 -16.34 12.36
CA GLY A 93 3.26 -16.43 13.30
C GLY A 93 4.59 -16.16 12.59
N ASP A 94 5.55 -17.07 12.75
CA ASP A 94 6.90 -16.94 12.19
C ASP A 94 6.94 -17.02 10.65
N ASP A 95 5.89 -17.58 10.03
CA ASP A 95 5.76 -17.64 8.58
C ASP A 95 5.14 -16.37 7.96
N PHE A 96 4.76 -15.39 8.80
CA PHE A 96 4.16 -14.16 8.32
C PHE A 96 5.09 -13.39 7.38
N GLY A 97 4.53 -12.93 6.26
CA GLY A 97 5.30 -12.29 5.21
C GLY A 97 4.44 -11.60 4.16
N VAL A 98 5.11 -11.14 3.11
CA VAL A 98 4.50 -10.28 2.11
C VAL A 98 5.02 -10.57 0.70
N CYS A 99 4.15 -10.38 -0.29
CA CYS A 99 4.51 -10.25 -1.70
C CYS A 99 4.08 -8.87 -2.20
N ILE A 100 5.00 -8.14 -2.84
CA ILE A 100 4.78 -6.79 -3.34
C ILE A 100 4.60 -6.86 -4.85
N VAL A 101 3.56 -6.22 -5.36
CA VAL A 101 3.22 -6.17 -6.78
C VAL A 101 3.36 -4.73 -7.28
N GLY A 102 4.14 -4.54 -8.33
CA GLY A 102 4.44 -3.22 -8.85
C GLY A 102 4.80 -3.22 -10.31
N THR A 103 5.10 -2.04 -10.82
CA THR A 103 5.61 -1.84 -12.17
C THR A 103 6.87 -1.00 -12.13
N LYS A 104 7.72 -1.22 -13.13
CA LYS A 104 8.89 -0.40 -13.42
C LYS A 104 8.78 0.20 -14.81
N THR A 105 8.89 1.51 -14.89
CA THR A 105 9.04 2.23 -16.16
C THR A 105 10.51 2.26 -16.57
N ILE A 106 10.81 1.71 -17.74
CA ILE A 106 12.17 1.70 -18.29
C ILE A 106 12.36 2.81 -19.33
N ARG A 107 13.62 3.03 -19.74
CA ARG A 107 13.96 3.98 -20.81
C ARG A 107 13.14 3.66 -22.08
N GLY A 108 12.52 4.68 -22.66
CA GLY A 108 11.59 4.53 -23.78
C GLY A 108 10.11 4.36 -23.38
N GLY A 109 9.76 4.52 -22.10
CA GLY A 109 8.38 4.60 -21.63
C GLY A 109 7.65 3.27 -21.51
N LYS A 110 8.34 2.14 -21.72
CA LYS A 110 7.76 0.80 -21.52
C LYS A 110 7.58 0.56 -20.02
N VAL A 111 6.41 0.03 -19.66
CA VAL A 111 6.04 -0.32 -18.28
C VAL A 111 6.12 -1.83 -18.13
N ILE A 112 6.93 -2.31 -17.19
CA ILE A 112 7.14 -3.73 -16.92
C ILE A 112 6.49 -4.09 -15.58
N PRO A 113 5.45 -4.92 -15.55
CA PRO A 113 4.89 -5.44 -14.30
C PRO A 113 5.80 -6.50 -13.70
N GLN A 114 5.97 -6.48 -12.37
CA GLN A 114 6.76 -7.45 -11.62
C GLN A 114 6.13 -7.71 -10.24
N ASN A 115 6.42 -8.89 -9.69
CA ASN A 115 6.05 -9.30 -8.34
C ASN A 115 7.31 -9.79 -7.62
N THR A 116 7.48 -9.38 -6.36
CA THR A 116 8.58 -9.89 -5.54
C THR A 116 8.37 -11.37 -5.24
N PRO A 117 9.45 -12.10 -4.88
CA PRO A 117 9.31 -13.30 -4.06
C PRO A 117 8.51 -13.01 -2.78
N PHE A 118 7.96 -14.05 -2.18
CA PHE A 118 7.34 -13.94 -0.86
C PHE A 118 8.45 -13.81 0.19
N GLU A 119 8.47 -12.68 0.90
CA GLU A 119 9.46 -12.38 1.94
C GLU A 119 8.82 -12.53 3.31
N LYS A 120 9.36 -13.44 4.13
CA LYS A 120 8.96 -13.59 5.54
C LYS A 120 9.66 -12.54 6.39
N VAL A 121 8.93 -11.88 7.29
CA VAL A 121 9.50 -10.80 8.11
C VAL A 121 10.08 -11.29 9.44
N PHE A 122 9.72 -12.48 9.88
CA PHE A 122 10.20 -13.09 11.13
C PHE A 122 11.10 -14.32 10.91
N ASP A 123 11.55 -14.57 9.68
CA ASP A 123 12.45 -15.68 9.39
C ASP A 123 13.89 -15.32 9.72
N ASP A 124 14.41 -15.82 10.83
CA ASP A 124 15.80 -15.64 11.25
C ASP A 124 16.83 -16.13 10.23
N ASN A 125 16.45 -17.02 9.30
CA ASN A 125 17.33 -17.55 8.27
C ASN A 125 17.31 -16.76 6.95
N SER A 126 16.45 -15.74 6.81
CA SER A 126 16.43 -14.93 5.59
C SER A 126 17.68 -14.05 5.48
N ASP A 127 18.22 -13.88 4.28
CA ASP A 127 19.34 -12.98 4.00
C ASP A 127 18.91 -11.51 3.88
N TYR A 128 17.60 -11.24 3.96
CA TYR A 128 17.05 -9.91 3.79
C TYR A 128 17.27 -9.03 5.02
N LYS A 129 18.30 -8.20 4.99
CA LYS A 129 18.72 -7.33 6.11
C LYS A 129 17.76 -6.20 6.52
N PHE A 130 16.65 -6.00 5.81
CA PHE A 130 15.72 -4.89 6.07
C PHE A 130 14.33 -5.36 6.52
N ARG A 131 14.23 -6.57 7.09
CA ARG A 131 12.95 -7.15 7.55
C ARG A 131 12.22 -6.30 8.58
N ASP A 132 12.94 -5.70 9.53
CA ASP A 132 12.31 -4.87 10.58
C ASP A 132 11.54 -3.69 9.98
N HIS A 133 12.18 -2.96 9.07
CA HIS A 133 11.53 -1.85 8.38
C HIS A 133 10.44 -2.34 7.41
N LEU A 134 10.60 -3.51 6.79
CA LEU A 134 9.54 -4.11 5.98
C LEU A 134 8.30 -4.40 6.84
N ASN A 135 8.50 -4.90 8.06
CA ASN A 135 7.42 -5.12 9.02
C ASN A 135 6.75 -3.79 9.41
N ASP A 136 7.51 -2.72 9.64
CA ASP A 136 6.94 -1.39 9.90
C ASP A 136 6.08 -0.89 8.71
N CYS A 137 6.55 -1.10 7.47
CA CYS A 137 5.76 -0.79 6.28
C CYS A 137 4.46 -1.60 6.22
N ILE A 138 4.50 -2.90 6.56
CA ILE A 138 3.33 -3.77 6.61
C ILE A 138 2.33 -3.25 7.65
N LEU A 139 2.77 -2.95 8.86
CA LEU A 139 1.92 -2.46 9.93
C LEU A 139 1.24 -1.13 9.54
N ARG A 140 2.01 -0.20 8.95
CA ARG A 140 1.47 1.09 8.47
C ARG A 140 0.45 0.91 7.33
N ALA A 141 0.73 0.02 6.36
CA ALA A 141 -0.19 -0.22 5.26
C ALA A 141 -1.48 -0.91 5.71
N LYS A 142 -1.39 -1.86 6.65
CA LYS A 142 -2.57 -2.48 7.26
C LYS A 142 -3.39 -1.43 8.02
N TYR A 143 -2.76 -0.63 8.86
CA TYR A 143 -3.41 0.45 9.60
C TYR A 143 -4.17 1.43 8.69
N GLU A 144 -3.52 1.95 7.63
CA GLU A 144 -4.20 2.88 6.71
C GLU A 144 -5.32 2.20 5.91
N ALA A 145 -5.21 0.90 5.62
CA ALA A 145 -6.29 0.14 4.98
C ALA A 145 -7.48 -0.07 5.93
N GLU A 146 -7.23 -0.33 7.22
CA GLU A 146 -8.27 -0.40 8.25
C GLU A 146 -8.98 0.95 8.41
N GLU A 147 -8.23 2.06 8.48
CA GLU A 147 -8.78 3.42 8.52
C GLU A 147 -9.61 3.76 7.28
N TYR A 148 -9.18 3.30 6.11
CA TYR A 148 -9.91 3.46 4.86
C TYR A 148 -11.25 2.71 4.88
N ILE A 149 -11.30 1.50 5.45
CA ILE A 149 -12.51 0.66 5.52
C ILE A 149 -13.45 1.13 6.63
N ILE A 150 -12.95 1.24 7.86
CA ILE A 150 -13.75 1.45 9.08
C ILE A 150 -14.14 2.93 9.19
N ASN A 151 -13.14 3.82 9.17
CA ASN A 151 -13.34 5.25 9.41
C ASN A 151 -13.63 6.03 8.13
N LYS A 152 -13.70 5.36 6.98
CA LYS A 152 -13.92 5.96 5.66
C LYS A 152 -12.97 7.15 5.43
N LYS A 153 -11.71 7.00 5.85
CA LYS A 153 -10.65 8.02 5.67
C LYS A 153 -10.26 8.10 4.20
N HIS A 154 -11.13 8.71 3.40
CA HIS A 154 -10.96 8.89 1.97
C HIS A 154 -10.83 10.38 1.62
N ARG A 155 -10.11 10.67 0.53
CA ARG A 155 -10.02 12.04 0.02
C ARG A 155 -11.39 12.48 -0.49
N ILE A 156 -11.93 13.55 0.08
CA ILE A 156 -13.15 14.20 -0.42
C ILE A 156 -12.76 14.98 -1.68
N GLY A 157 -13.31 14.61 -2.83
CA GLY A 157 -13.18 15.42 -4.04
C GLY A 157 -13.85 16.76 -3.80
N GLN A 158 -13.15 17.86 -4.11
CA GLN A 158 -13.73 19.20 -4.00
C GLN A 158 -14.92 19.28 -4.97
N MET A 159 -16.15 19.25 -4.45
CA MET A 159 -17.33 19.55 -5.27
C MET A 159 -17.28 21.04 -5.59
N SER A 160 -17.35 21.40 -6.88
CA SER A 160 -17.55 22.77 -7.29
C SER A 160 -18.87 23.27 -6.68
N ILE A 161 -18.79 24.31 -5.86
CA ILE A 161 -19.98 25.05 -5.43
C ILE A 161 -20.35 25.95 -6.62
N ASP A 162 -21.37 25.56 -7.37
CA ASP A 162 -21.98 26.43 -8.38
C ASP A 162 -22.75 27.53 -7.64
N TYR A 163 -22.06 28.62 -7.31
CA TYR A 163 -22.63 29.78 -6.63
C TYR A 163 -23.55 30.52 -7.62
N GLN A 164 -24.83 30.16 -7.67
CA GLN A 164 -25.84 30.95 -8.38
C GLN A 164 -26.15 32.21 -7.56
N GLY A 165 -25.46 33.30 -7.89
CA GLY A 165 -25.71 34.61 -7.29
C GLY A 165 -27.12 35.10 -7.65
N GLN A 166 -27.99 35.22 -6.65
CA GLN A 166 -29.20 36.04 -6.78
C GLN A 166 -28.76 37.51 -6.70
N ALA A 167 -28.84 38.21 -7.82
CA ALA A 167 -28.86 39.67 -7.82
C ALA A 167 -30.22 40.08 -7.25
N GLU A 168 -30.25 40.49 -5.99
CA GLU A 168 -31.37 41.24 -5.44
C GLU A 168 -31.30 42.65 -6.04
N ASP A 169 -32.26 42.96 -6.91
CA ASP A 169 -32.54 44.31 -7.36
C ASP A 169 -32.88 45.17 -6.13
N MET A 170 -31.98 46.11 -5.81
CA MET A 170 -32.28 47.21 -4.89
C MET A 170 -33.18 48.21 -5.60
N GLU A 171 -34.42 48.33 -5.13
CA GLU A 171 -35.27 49.52 -5.34
C GLU A 171 -35.44 50.28 -4.02
#